data_AF-A0A961G251-F1
#
_entry.id   AF-A0A961G251-F1
#
_cell.length_a   1.000
_cell.length_b   1.000
_cell.length_c   1.000
_cell.angle_alpha   90.00
_cell.angle_beta   90.00
_cell.angle_gamma   90.00
#
_symmetry.space_group_name_H-M   'P 1'
#
loop_
_entity.id
_entity.type
_entity.pdbx_description
1 polymer ?
#
loop_
_entity_poly.entity_id
_entity_poly.type
_entity_poly.pdbx_seq_one_letter_code
_entity_poly.pdbx_strand_id
1 'polypeptide(L)'
;MKTRTADRPNSRKSTQSRLATTVATTAVSLVILTAAQEQLDAKDPKGLTIRQNQPQNGQSAAIEKYFAQGYNYCDALVLAAFWGEKSALDAKYRLGQKMLDFGPEDGLIHIRNARGEALKKDPSDMPCWFTDGGYTFDDAELLGQYWGTGIGESKATMTSLLVGGHENVIQKALRSAKRGQ
;
A
#
# COMPACT_ATOMS: atom_id res chain seq x y z
N MET A 1 53.40 31.34 -9.62
CA MET A 1 54.71 30.71 -9.34
C MET A 1 54.60 29.97 -8.01
N LYS A 2 54.94 28.68 -8.02
CA LYS A 2 55.05 27.72 -6.89
C LYS A 2 53.76 27.11 -6.32
N THR A 3 53.47 25.95 -6.90
CA THR A 3 52.84 24.74 -6.34
C THR A 3 53.40 24.34 -4.97
N ARG A 4 52.57 23.70 -4.14
CA ARG A 4 53.05 22.68 -3.19
C ARG A 4 51.99 21.62 -2.90
N THR A 5 52.17 20.50 -3.60
CA THR A 5 51.73 19.14 -3.31
C THR A 5 52.48 18.59 -2.09
N ALA A 6 51.81 17.76 -1.28
CA ALA A 6 52.31 16.73 -0.34
C ALA A 6 51.23 16.52 0.75
N ASP A 7 50.89 15.35 1.30
CA ASP A 7 51.30 13.97 1.11
C ASP A 7 50.21 13.09 1.76
N ARG A 8 49.78 12.02 1.09
CA ARG A 8 49.38 10.74 1.71
C ARG A 8 50.58 9.80 1.48
N PRO A 9 50.86 8.75 2.27
CA PRO A 9 49.89 7.93 3.01
C PRO A 9 50.39 7.45 4.41
N ASN A 10 49.54 6.81 5.20
CA ASN A 10 50.05 5.85 6.19
C ASN A 10 49.22 4.57 6.22
N SER A 11 49.84 3.54 5.66
CA SER A 11 49.45 2.14 5.70
C SER A 11 49.87 1.56 7.05
N ARG A 12 48.91 1.09 7.84
CA ARG A 12 49.21 0.15 8.93
C ARG A 12 48.53 -1.18 8.62
N LYS A 13 49.36 -2.10 8.13
CA LYS A 13 49.12 -3.54 8.15
C LYS A 13 49.00 -3.97 9.61
N SER A 14 47.83 -4.49 9.98
CA SER A 14 47.62 -5.20 11.24
C SER A 14 47.37 -6.67 10.90
N THR A 15 48.46 -7.42 10.97
CA THR A 15 48.61 -8.81 11.44
C THR A 15 47.35 -9.67 11.49
N GLN A 16 47.34 -10.70 10.64
CA GLN A 16 46.49 -11.88 10.77
C GLN A 16 46.78 -12.58 12.11
N SER A 17 45.74 -12.80 12.92
CA SER A 17 45.71 -13.92 13.86
C SER A 17 44.63 -14.89 13.39
N ARG A 18 45.08 -15.96 12.74
CA ARG A 18 44.27 -17.16 12.52
C ARG A 18 44.21 -17.89 13.86
N LEU A 19 43.07 -17.81 14.54
CA LEU A 19 42.72 -18.77 15.58
C LEU A 19 41.81 -19.80 14.92
N ALA A 20 42.40 -20.96 14.64
CA ALA A 20 41.68 -22.17 14.28
C ALA A 20 40.77 -22.54 15.46
N THR A 21 39.46 -22.33 15.28
CA THR A 21 38.46 -22.87 16.19
C THR A 21 37.98 -24.17 15.58
N THR A 22 38.28 -25.26 16.28
CA THR A 22 37.90 -26.64 16.00
C THR A 22 36.39 -26.72 15.80
N VAL A 23 35.95 -27.10 14.59
CA VAL A 23 34.56 -27.48 14.35
C VAL A 23 34.36 -28.83 15.01
N ALA A 24 33.74 -28.85 16.19
CA ALA A 24 33.16 -30.06 16.73
C ALA A 24 31.96 -30.43 15.84
N THR A 25 32.17 -31.35 14.90
CA THR A 25 31.12 -32.01 14.14
C THR A 25 30.33 -32.92 15.07
N THR A 26 29.34 -32.35 15.77
CA THR A 26 28.27 -33.18 16.31
C THR A 26 27.42 -33.61 15.12
N ALA A 27 27.65 -34.84 14.66
CA ALA A 27 26.73 -35.57 13.81
C ALA A 27 25.37 -35.63 14.52
N VAL A 28 24.45 -34.75 14.12
CA VAL A 28 23.04 -34.92 14.49
C VAL A 28 22.51 -35.99 13.55
N SER A 29 22.34 -37.17 14.14
CA SER A 29 21.80 -38.37 13.53
C SER A 29 20.59 -38.07 12.64
N LEU A 30 20.69 -38.47 11.39
CA LEU A 30 19.59 -38.53 10.43
C LEU A 30 18.67 -39.69 10.83
N VAL A 31 17.77 -39.46 11.80
CA VAL A 31 16.64 -40.36 12.02
C VAL A 31 15.56 -39.94 11.02
N ILE A 32 15.48 -40.70 9.93
CA ILE A 32 14.32 -40.72 9.04
C ILE A 32 13.18 -41.32 9.86
N LEU A 33 12.37 -40.48 10.49
CA LEU A 33 11.03 -40.87 10.93
C LEU A 33 10.09 -40.59 9.76
N THR A 34 9.90 -41.62 8.92
CA THR A 34 8.79 -41.71 7.98
C THR A 34 7.52 -41.83 8.82
N ALA A 35 6.98 -40.70 9.28
CA ALA A 35 5.58 -40.64 9.67
C ALA A 35 4.77 -40.69 8.37
N ALA A 36 4.54 -41.91 7.87
CA ALA A 36 3.37 -42.19 7.06
C ALA A 36 2.15 -41.93 7.97
N GLN A 37 1.71 -40.67 8.04
CA GLN A 37 0.41 -40.36 8.58
C GLN A 37 -0.59 -40.67 7.48
N GLU A 38 -1.04 -41.93 7.54
CA GLU A 38 -2.30 -42.46 7.04
C GLU A 38 -3.33 -41.32 6.85
N GLN A 39 -3.44 -40.83 5.62
CA GLN A 39 -4.60 -40.07 5.19
C GLN A 39 -5.73 -41.10 5.17
N LEU A 40 -6.44 -41.22 6.28
CA LEU A 40 -7.75 -41.85 6.25
C LEU A 40 -8.62 -40.95 5.38
N ASP A 41 -8.71 -41.34 4.10
CA ASP A 41 -9.72 -40.91 3.16
C ASP A 41 -11.10 -41.11 3.81
N ALA A 42 -11.57 -40.08 4.52
CA ALA A 42 -12.98 -39.91 4.79
C ALA A 42 -13.64 -39.60 3.45
N LYS A 43 -13.97 -40.66 2.71
CA LYS A 43 -14.75 -40.62 1.48
C LYS A 43 -16.14 -40.10 1.82
N ASP A 44 -16.30 -38.78 1.69
CA ASP A 44 -17.60 -38.12 1.74
C ASP A 44 -18.47 -38.73 0.60
N PRO A 45 -19.67 -39.27 0.88
CA PRO A 45 -20.49 -39.96 -0.13
C PRO A 45 -21.10 -39.03 -1.20
N LYS A 46 -20.68 -37.77 -1.27
CA LYS A 46 -21.04 -36.82 -2.32
C LYS A 46 -19.75 -36.26 -2.90
N GLY A 47 -19.27 -36.87 -3.98
CA GLY A 47 -18.01 -36.54 -4.64
C GLY A 47 -17.92 -35.10 -5.14
N LEU A 48 -17.62 -34.18 -4.22
CA LEU A 48 -17.20 -32.82 -4.50
C LEU A 48 -15.82 -32.64 -3.87
N THR A 49 -14.78 -32.99 -4.62
CA THR A 49 -13.40 -32.67 -4.25
C THR A 49 -13.26 -31.15 -4.28
N ILE A 50 -13.41 -30.48 -3.14
CA ILE A 50 -13.00 -29.08 -3.00
C ILE A 50 -11.47 -29.07 -3.08
N ARG A 51 -10.92 -28.78 -4.26
CA ARG A 51 -9.53 -28.36 -4.41
C ARG A 51 -9.36 -27.00 -3.75
N GLN A 52 -9.07 -26.94 -2.46
CA GLN A 52 -8.43 -25.75 -1.89
C GLN A 52 -6.92 -25.81 -2.20
N ASN A 53 -6.52 -25.39 -3.39
CA ASN A 53 -5.12 -25.17 -3.74
C ASN A 53 -4.95 -23.72 -4.24
N GLN A 54 -4.20 -22.91 -3.48
CA GLN A 54 -4.06 -21.44 -3.42
C GLN A 54 -3.78 -20.66 -4.74
N PRO A 55 -4.11 -19.35 -4.76
CA PRO A 55 -3.08 -18.34 -4.45
C PRO A 55 -3.56 -17.28 -3.44
N GLN A 56 -3.98 -17.69 -2.24
CA GLN A 56 -4.31 -16.73 -1.17
C GLN A 56 -3.09 -15.88 -0.77
N ASN A 57 -1.86 -16.43 -0.84
CA ASN A 57 -0.65 -15.72 -0.42
C ASN A 57 -0.27 -14.54 -1.35
N GLY A 58 -0.41 -14.71 -2.66
CA GLY A 58 -0.03 -13.66 -3.63
C GLY A 58 -1.03 -12.50 -3.63
N GLN A 59 -2.33 -12.81 -3.56
CA GLN A 59 -3.37 -11.79 -3.47
C GLN A 59 -3.26 -10.99 -2.17
N SER A 60 -3.03 -11.66 -1.04
CA SER A 60 -2.78 -10.98 0.24
C SER A 60 -1.54 -10.08 0.17
N ALA A 61 -0.42 -10.56 -0.36
CA ALA A 61 0.81 -9.75 -0.47
C ALA A 61 0.62 -8.49 -1.34
N ALA A 62 -0.12 -8.59 -2.46
CA ALA A 62 -0.41 -7.44 -3.30
C ALA A 62 -1.30 -6.41 -2.58
N ILE A 63 -2.36 -6.87 -1.89
CA ILE A 63 -3.24 -5.98 -1.13
C ILE A 63 -2.49 -5.34 0.05
N GLU A 64 -1.63 -6.08 0.74
CA GLU A 64 -0.75 -5.54 1.78
C GLU A 64 0.21 -4.49 1.21
N LYS A 65 0.81 -4.76 0.04
CA LYS A 65 1.69 -3.80 -0.64
C LYS A 65 0.95 -2.50 -0.96
N TYR A 66 -0.31 -2.57 -1.37
CA TYR A 66 -1.17 -1.41 -1.58
C TYR A 66 -1.33 -0.59 -0.30
N PHE A 67 -1.75 -1.22 0.80
CA PHE A 67 -1.97 -0.51 2.07
C PHE A 67 -0.67 0.03 2.68
N ALA A 68 0.45 -0.67 2.50
CA ALA A 68 1.75 -0.24 2.98
C ALA A 68 2.24 1.09 2.36
N GLN A 69 1.67 1.51 1.22
CA GLN A 69 1.94 2.83 0.62
C GLN A 69 1.03 3.95 1.18
N GLY A 70 0.10 3.63 2.07
CA GLY A 70 -0.84 4.60 2.63
C GLY A 70 -1.99 4.97 1.70
N TYR A 71 -2.23 4.20 0.63
CA TYR A 71 -3.39 4.39 -0.23
C TYR A 71 -4.68 3.98 0.48
N ASN A 72 -5.72 4.79 0.30
CA ASN A 72 -7.01 4.64 0.99
C ASN A 72 -8.09 4.05 0.06
N TYR A 73 -9.32 3.94 0.54
CA TYR A 73 -10.41 3.38 -0.27
C TYR A 73 -10.72 4.22 -1.52
N CYS A 74 -10.64 5.55 -1.43
CA CYS A 74 -10.86 6.44 -2.56
C CYS A 74 -9.83 6.27 -3.67
N ASP A 75 -8.56 6.03 -3.32
CA ASP A 75 -7.53 5.71 -4.30
C ASP A 75 -7.87 4.44 -5.10
N ALA A 76 -8.43 3.43 -4.43
CA ALA A 76 -8.85 2.20 -5.08
C ALA A 76 -10.04 2.43 -6.03
N LEU A 77 -11.00 3.27 -5.66
CA LEU A 77 -12.13 3.64 -6.53
C LEU A 77 -11.68 4.44 -7.75
N VAL A 78 -10.75 5.39 -7.55
CA VAL A 78 -10.13 6.16 -8.65
C VAL A 78 -9.42 5.23 -9.64
N LEU A 79 -8.63 4.28 -9.14
CA LEU A 79 -7.95 3.29 -9.97
C LEU A 79 -8.92 2.34 -10.67
N ALA A 80 -9.97 1.88 -9.97
CA ALA A 80 -10.97 1.01 -10.54
C ALA A 80 -11.67 1.69 -11.73
N ALA A 81 -12.09 2.94 -11.55
CA ALA A 81 -12.70 3.73 -12.61
C ALA A 81 -11.74 3.98 -13.79
N PHE A 82 -10.46 4.27 -13.51
CA PHE A 82 -9.44 4.52 -14.53
C PHE A 82 -9.11 3.28 -15.38
N TRP A 83 -9.06 2.11 -14.75
CA TRP A 83 -8.71 0.86 -15.41
C TRP A 83 -9.92 0.05 -15.92
N GLY A 84 -11.14 0.44 -15.57
CA GLY A 84 -12.34 -0.32 -15.86
C GLY A 84 -12.46 -1.60 -15.02
N GLU A 85 -11.90 -1.60 -13.80
CA GLU A 85 -12.06 -2.72 -12.88
C GLU A 85 -13.48 -2.75 -12.30
N LYS A 86 -13.95 -3.96 -11.98
CA LYS A 86 -15.30 -4.16 -11.44
C LYS A 86 -15.43 -3.74 -9.98
N SER A 87 -14.32 -3.69 -9.25
CA SER A 87 -14.33 -3.37 -7.82
C SER A 87 -13.06 -2.66 -7.37
N ALA A 88 -13.17 -1.96 -6.24
CA ALA A 88 -12.02 -1.41 -5.52
C ALA A 88 -11.02 -2.50 -5.10
N LEU A 89 -11.48 -3.72 -4.80
CA LEU A 89 -10.61 -4.83 -4.42
C LEU A 89 -9.70 -5.26 -5.58
N ASP A 90 -10.25 -5.35 -6.80
CA ASP A 90 -9.50 -5.69 -8.01
C ASP A 90 -8.44 -4.63 -8.31
N ALA A 91 -8.78 -3.35 -8.14
CA ALA A 91 -7.83 -2.25 -8.30
C ALA A 91 -6.71 -2.27 -7.25
N LYS A 92 -7.01 -2.57 -5.98
CA LYS A 92 -6.00 -2.74 -4.92
C LYS A 92 -5.03 -3.86 -5.27
N TYR A 93 -5.56 -5.02 -5.67
CA TYR A 93 -4.76 -6.15 -6.10
C TYR A 93 -3.87 -5.81 -7.29
N ARG A 94 -4.44 -5.20 -8.35
CA ARG A 94 -3.69 -4.85 -9.57
C ARG A 94 -2.58 -3.85 -9.31
N LEU A 95 -2.83 -2.77 -8.55
CA LEU A 95 -1.79 -1.81 -8.20
C LEU A 95 -0.72 -2.46 -7.30
N GLY A 96 -1.15 -3.24 -6.32
CA GLY A 96 -0.28 -4.01 -5.44
C GLY A 96 0.68 -4.91 -6.20
N GLN A 97 0.15 -5.70 -7.16
CA GLN A 97 0.93 -6.59 -8.00
C GLN A 97 1.95 -5.83 -8.84
N LYS A 98 1.55 -4.71 -9.46
CA LYS A 98 2.46 -3.83 -10.19
C LYS A 98 3.62 -3.34 -9.34
N MET A 99 3.36 -3.00 -8.08
CA MET A 99 4.41 -2.57 -7.16
C MET A 99 5.32 -3.70 -6.68
N LEU A 100 4.84 -4.94 -6.66
CA LEU A 100 5.68 -6.11 -6.38
C LEU A 100 6.58 -6.44 -7.58
N ASP A 101 6.05 -6.31 -8.80
CA ASP A 101 6.76 -6.67 -10.03
C ASP A 101 7.76 -5.58 -10.47
N PHE A 102 7.39 -4.31 -10.32
CA PHE A 102 8.13 -3.16 -10.88
C PHE A 102 8.57 -2.12 -9.84
N GLY A 103 8.22 -2.33 -8.57
CA GLY A 103 8.55 -1.41 -7.47
C GLY A 103 7.49 -0.33 -7.19
N PRO A 104 7.58 0.36 -6.04
CA PRO A 104 6.57 1.33 -5.59
C PRO A 104 6.40 2.54 -6.53
N GLU A 105 7.44 2.92 -7.26
CA GLU A 105 7.38 4.03 -8.23
C GLU A 105 6.41 3.77 -9.38
N ASP A 106 6.24 2.51 -9.80
CA ASP A 106 5.25 2.12 -10.81
C ASP A 106 3.82 2.40 -10.30
N GLY A 107 3.56 2.06 -9.03
CA GLY A 107 2.32 2.39 -8.34
C GLY A 107 2.03 3.89 -8.31
N LEU A 108 3.05 4.70 -8.01
CA LEU A 108 2.94 6.17 -7.98
C LEU A 108 2.57 6.76 -9.34
N ILE A 109 3.12 6.25 -10.44
CA ILE A 109 2.79 6.71 -11.80
C ILE A 109 1.31 6.42 -12.10
N HIS A 110 0.85 5.21 -11.80
CA HIS A 110 -0.53 4.81 -12.08
C HIS A 110 -1.56 5.61 -11.29
N ILE A 111 -1.34 5.80 -9.98
CA ILE A 111 -2.28 6.57 -9.17
C ILE A 111 -2.28 8.05 -9.60
N ARG A 112 -1.13 8.66 -9.93
CA ARG A 112 -1.09 10.05 -10.43
C ARG A 112 -1.91 10.22 -11.71
N ASN A 113 -1.76 9.31 -12.66
CA ASN A 113 -2.51 9.36 -13.92
C ASN A 113 -4.01 9.16 -13.67
N ALA A 114 -4.39 8.17 -12.84
CA ALA A 114 -5.79 7.90 -12.53
C ALA A 114 -6.47 9.09 -11.84
N ARG A 115 -5.79 9.71 -10.86
CA ARG A 115 -6.28 10.93 -10.20
C ARG A 115 -6.38 12.10 -11.17
N GLY A 116 -5.40 12.28 -12.04
CA GLY A 116 -5.41 13.33 -13.07
C GLY A 116 -6.59 13.21 -14.03
N GLU A 117 -6.95 12.00 -14.47
CA GLU A 117 -8.15 11.78 -15.28
C GLU A 117 -9.45 11.97 -14.49
N ALA A 118 -9.50 11.50 -13.24
CA ALA A 118 -10.68 11.65 -12.40
C ALA A 118 -11.01 13.13 -12.10
N LEU A 119 -9.98 13.96 -11.91
CA LEU A 119 -10.13 15.40 -11.61
C LEU A 119 -10.62 16.25 -12.80
N LYS A 120 -10.68 15.68 -14.01
CA LYS A 120 -11.29 16.36 -15.18
C LYS A 120 -12.82 16.33 -15.17
N LYS A 121 -13.40 15.46 -14.34
CA LYS A 121 -14.86 15.27 -14.24
C LYS A 121 -15.48 16.30 -13.31
N ASP A 122 -16.76 16.54 -13.48
CA ASP A 122 -17.55 17.23 -12.47
C ASP A 122 -17.52 16.45 -11.15
N PRO A 123 -17.51 17.11 -9.97
CA PRO A 123 -17.46 16.45 -8.68
C PRO A 123 -18.55 15.40 -8.44
N SER A 124 -19.72 15.56 -9.07
CA SER A 124 -20.82 14.59 -9.01
C SER A 124 -20.55 13.27 -9.76
N ASP A 125 -19.63 13.29 -10.72
CA ASP A 125 -19.26 12.14 -11.56
C ASP A 125 -17.91 11.53 -11.17
N MET A 126 -17.30 12.04 -10.10
CA MET A 126 -16.06 11.51 -9.56
C MET A 126 -16.28 10.16 -8.87
N PRO A 127 -15.29 9.25 -8.93
CA PRO A 127 -15.46 7.86 -8.50
C PRO A 127 -15.47 7.65 -6.98
N CYS A 128 -15.08 8.65 -6.19
CA CYS A 128 -15.12 8.62 -4.73
C CYS A 128 -15.84 9.87 -4.24
N TRP A 129 -16.66 9.74 -3.20
CA TRP A 129 -17.35 10.83 -2.54
C TRP A 129 -16.79 11.08 -1.13
N PHE A 130 -17.09 12.24 -0.53
CA PHE A 130 -16.62 12.57 0.82
C PHE A 130 -17.05 11.53 1.87
N THR A 131 -18.21 10.92 1.71
CA THR A 131 -18.68 9.84 2.58
C THR A 131 -17.84 8.56 2.44
N ASP A 132 -17.28 8.27 1.26
CA ASP A 132 -16.38 7.12 1.06
C ASP A 132 -15.03 7.30 1.76
N GLY A 133 -14.62 8.56 1.97
CA GLY A 133 -13.49 8.94 2.81
C GLY A 133 -13.77 8.86 4.31
N GLY A 134 -15.00 8.47 4.71
CA GLY A 134 -15.40 8.39 6.12
C GLY A 134 -15.81 9.73 6.75
N TYR A 135 -16.05 10.76 5.93
CA TYR A 135 -16.50 12.07 6.42
C TYR A 135 -18.02 12.16 6.49
N THR A 136 -18.51 12.94 7.45
CA THR A 136 -19.94 13.11 7.71
C THR A 136 -20.50 14.40 7.08
N PHE A 137 -21.82 14.53 7.09
CA PHE A 137 -22.49 15.78 6.71
C PHE A 137 -22.10 16.93 7.64
N ASP A 138 -21.94 16.67 8.93
CA ASP A 138 -21.52 17.65 9.93
C ASP A 138 -20.09 18.13 9.66
N ASP A 139 -19.18 17.23 9.26
CA ASP A 139 -17.83 17.62 8.83
C ASP A 139 -17.90 18.54 7.61
N ALA A 140 -18.76 18.25 6.63
CA ALA A 140 -18.92 19.07 5.44
C ALA A 140 -19.57 20.43 5.75
N GLU A 141 -20.55 20.49 6.64
CA GLU A 141 -21.16 21.74 7.11
C GLU A 141 -20.14 22.60 7.86
N LEU A 142 -19.40 22.00 8.79
CA LEU A 142 -18.34 22.67 9.53
C LEU A 142 -17.27 23.24 8.60
N LEU A 143 -16.84 22.48 7.60
CA LEU A 143 -15.89 22.96 6.60
C LEU A 143 -16.46 24.02 5.68
N GLY A 144 -17.76 23.99 5.38
CA GLY A 144 -18.42 25.07 4.63
C GLY A 144 -18.35 26.38 5.40
N GLN A 145 -18.71 26.37 6.68
CA GLN A 145 -18.56 27.54 7.56
C GLN A 145 -17.10 28.01 7.63
N TYR A 146 -16.15 27.08 7.79
CA TYR A 146 -14.72 27.40 7.91
C TYR A 146 -14.11 27.98 6.63
N TRP A 147 -14.51 27.47 5.46
CA TRP A 147 -14.04 27.96 4.16
C TRP A 147 -14.84 29.15 3.62
N GLY A 148 -15.94 29.54 4.28
CA GLY A 148 -16.82 30.60 3.81
C GLY A 148 -17.63 30.20 2.58
N THR A 149 -17.93 28.91 2.42
CA THR A 149 -18.69 28.35 1.29
C THR A 149 -19.97 27.67 1.76
N GLY A 150 -20.87 27.35 0.83
CA GLY A 150 -22.06 26.55 1.13
C GLY A 150 -21.72 25.08 1.37
N ILE A 151 -22.57 24.35 2.08
CA ILE A 151 -22.38 22.90 2.34
C ILE A 151 -22.23 22.08 1.04
N GLY A 152 -22.92 22.45 -0.03
CA GLY A 152 -22.80 21.79 -1.34
C GLY A 152 -21.40 21.94 -1.93
N GLU A 153 -20.85 23.16 -1.90
CA GLU A 153 -19.50 23.44 -2.38
C GLU A 153 -18.45 22.78 -1.50
N SER A 154 -18.62 22.82 -0.17
CA SER A 154 -17.74 22.11 0.77
C SER A 154 -17.67 20.61 0.47
N LYS A 155 -18.79 19.93 0.24
CA LYS A 155 -18.83 18.51 -0.18
C LYS A 155 -18.08 18.29 -1.49
N ALA A 156 -18.27 19.15 -2.48
CA ALA A 156 -17.57 19.07 -3.75
C ALA A 156 -16.05 19.28 -3.57
N THR A 157 -15.63 20.24 -2.76
CA THR A 157 -14.22 20.47 -2.43
C THR A 157 -13.61 19.26 -1.72
N MET A 158 -14.28 18.70 -0.71
CA MET A 158 -13.82 17.49 -0.02
C MET A 158 -13.68 16.30 -0.98
N THR A 159 -14.62 16.15 -1.90
CA THR A 159 -14.61 15.12 -2.94
C THR A 159 -13.40 15.24 -3.85
N SER A 160 -13.17 16.42 -4.42
CA SER A 160 -12.00 16.69 -5.26
C SER A 160 -10.69 16.52 -4.50
N LEU A 161 -10.63 16.90 -3.21
CA LEU A 161 -9.46 16.69 -2.37
C LEU A 161 -9.18 15.19 -2.14
N LEU A 162 -10.19 14.37 -1.88
CA LEU A 162 -10.01 12.92 -1.72
C LEU A 162 -9.57 12.25 -3.01
N VAL A 163 -10.22 12.58 -4.13
CA VAL A 163 -9.84 12.10 -5.46
C VAL A 163 -8.42 12.52 -5.83
N GLY A 164 -7.98 13.72 -5.43
CA GLY A 164 -6.60 14.17 -5.61
C GLY A 164 -5.58 13.53 -4.67
N GLY A 165 -6.01 12.76 -3.66
CA GLY A 165 -5.13 12.23 -2.61
C GLY A 165 -4.63 13.29 -1.64
N HIS A 166 -5.41 14.35 -1.45
CA HIS A 166 -5.14 15.50 -0.58
C HIS A 166 -5.98 15.45 0.71
N GLU A 167 -6.25 14.24 1.21
CA GLU A 167 -7.04 14.01 2.42
C GLU A 167 -6.48 14.77 3.65
N ASN A 168 -5.16 14.93 3.71
CA ASN A 168 -4.47 15.69 4.74
C ASN A 168 -4.96 17.16 4.82
N VAL A 169 -5.42 17.75 3.71
CA VAL A 169 -5.97 19.11 3.66
C VAL A 169 -7.31 19.15 4.40
N ILE A 170 -8.20 18.18 4.15
CA ILE A 170 -9.49 18.04 4.83
C ILE A 170 -9.27 17.88 6.34
N GLN A 171 -8.39 16.96 6.73
CA GLN A 171 -8.08 16.68 8.12
C GLN A 171 -7.49 17.89 8.86
N LYS A 172 -6.61 18.65 8.19
CA LYS A 172 -6.06 19.90 8.75
C LYS A 172 -7.13 20.98 8.90
N ALA A 173 -8.00 21.13 7.90
CA ALA A 173 -9.10 22.10 7.94
C ALA A 173 -10.08 21.77 9.08
N LEU A 174 -10.48 20.51 9.25
CA LEU A 174 -11.35 20.07 10.34
C LEU A 174 -10.75 20.37 11.71
N ARG A 175 -9.46 20.08 11.91
CA ARG A 175 -8.76 20.42 13.17
C ARG A 175 -8.71 21.91 13.43
N SER A 176 -8.65 22.75 12.40
CA SER A 176 -8.67 24.21 12.56
C SER A 176 -10.08 24.72 12.85
N ALA A 177 -11.08 24.25 12.12
CA ALA A 177 -12.48 24.60 12.30
C ALA A 177 -12.96 24.26 13.72
N LYS A 178 -12.64 23.05 14.23
CA LYS A 178 -12.99 22.61 15.58
C LYS A 178 -12.33 23.40 16.71
N ARG A 179 -11.22 24.11 16.45
CA ARG A 179 -10.53 24.96 17.43
C ARG A 179 -11.03 26.42 17.43
N GLY A 180 -11.73 26.82 16.38
CA GLY A 180 -12.32 28.16 16.26
C GLY A 180 -13.77 28.24 16.70
N GLN A 181 -14.38 27.09 17.03
CA GLN A 181 -15.66 27.00 17.75
C GLN A 181 -15.42 27.20 19.25
#